data_AF-A0A392N3A5-F1
#
_entry.id   AF-A0A392N3A5-F1
#
_cell.length_a   1.000
_cell.length_b   1.000
_cell.length_c   1.000
_cell.angle_alpha   90.00
_cell.angle_beta   90.00
_cell.angle_gamma   90.00
#
_symmetry.space_group_name_H-M   'P 1'
#
loop_
_entity.id
_entity.type
_entity.pdbx_description
1 polymer ?
#
loop_
_entity_poly.entity_id
_entity_poly.type
_entity_poly.pdbx_seq_one_letter_code
_entity_poly.pdbx_strand_id
1 'polypeptide(L)' 'LRSSLWLQFKPHQIAAGAAYLAAKFLNMDLAAYQNIWQEFQATPSILQAIDK' A
#
# COMPACT_ATOMS: atom_id res chain seq x y z
N LEU A 1 16.00 11.31 4.59
CA LEU A 1 15.81 10.13 5.47
C LEU A 1 15.54 8.93 4.58
N ARG A 2 16.52 8.04 4.34
CA ARG A 2 16.27 6.78 3.61
C ARG A 2 15.49 5.90 4.59
N SER A 3 14.18 5.71 4.37
CA SER A 3 13.32 5.05 5.35
C SER A 3 13.80 3.61 5.59
N SER A 4 13.72 3.16 6.84
CA SER A 4 13.94 1.75 7.22
C SER A 4 12.89 0.80 6.64
N LEU A 5 11.97 1.31 5.82
CA LEU A 5 10.86 0.58 5.21
C LEU A 5 11.36 -0.59 4.35
N TRP A 6 12.50 -0.41 3.67
CA TRP A 6 13.15 -1.45 2.85
C TRP A 6 13.66 -2.64 3.68
N LEU A 7 13.83 -2.48 4.99
CA LEU A 7 14.20 -3.56 5.91
C LEU A 7 12.99 -4.29 6.50
N GLN A 8 11.81 -3.66 6.47
CA GLN A 8 10.60 -4.14 7.13
C GLN A 8 9.60 -4.77 6.16
N PHE A 9 9.62 -4.37 4.89
CA PHE A 9 8.62 -4.74 3.91
C PHE A 9 9.24 -5.19 2.59
N LYS A 10 8.61 -6.15 1.93
CA LYS A 10 9.00 -6.57 0.59
C LYS A 10 8.70 -5.46 -0.43
N PRO A 11 9.44 -5.37 -1.56
CA PRO A 11 9.24 -4.30 -2.54
C PRO A 11 7.79 -4.14 -3.04
N HIS A 12 7.09 -5.25 -3.27
CA HIS A 12 5.69 -5.23 -3.72
C HIS A 12 4.72 -4.68 -2.65
N GLN A 13 5.03 -4.87 -1.37
CA GLN A 13 4.24 -4.31 -0.25
C GLN A 13 4.45 -2.79 -0.13
N ILE A 14 5.69 -2.33 -0.34
CA ILE A 14 6.00 -0.90 -0.38
C ILE A 14 5.28 -0.22 -1.55
N ALA A 15 5.27 -0.85 -2.74
CA ALA A 15 4.53 -0.37 -3.90
C ALA A 15 3.02 -0.29 -3.64
N ALA A 16 2.44 -1.32 -3.01
CA ALA A 16 1.03 -1.32 -2.62
C ALA A 16 0.70 -0.19 -1.64
N GLY A 17 1.52 0.00 -0.60
CA GLY A 17 1.34 1.07 0.37
C GLY A 17 1.45 2.46 -0.27
N ALA A 18 2.42 2.65 -1.19
CA ALA A 18 2.56 3.90 -1.93
C ALA A 18 1.33 4.18 -2.82
N ALA A 19 0.82 3.17 -3.52
CA ALA A 19 -0.41 3.29 -4.32
C ALA A 19 -1.63 3.63 -3.47
N TYR A 20 -1.78 2.98 -2.30
CA TYR A 20 -2.85 3.26 -1.34
C TYR A 20 -2.79 4.70 -0.83
N LEU A 21 -1.61 5.16 -0.41
CA LEU A 21 -1.41 6.53 0.06
C LEU A 21 -1.70 7.57 -1.03
N ALA A 22 -1.27 7.32 -2.27
CA ALA A 22 -1.55 8.19 -3.39
C ALA A 22 -3.06 8.29 -3.68
N ALA A 23 -3.77 7.16 -3.72
CA ALA A 23 -5.21 7.14 -3.93
C ALA A 23 -5.98 7.84 -2.79
N LYS A 24 -5.57 7.65 -1.53
CA LYS A 24 -6.12 8.38 -0.38
C LYS A 24 -5.89 9.89 -0.51
N PHE A 25 -4.69 10.32 -0.89
CA PHE A 25 -4.36 11.72 -1.12
C PHE A 25 -5.20 12.34 -2.25
N LEU A 26 -5.55 11.55 -3.26
CA LEU A 26 -6.38 11.95 -4.39
C LEU A 26 -7.90 11.79 -4.13
N ASN A 27 -8.31 11.36 -2.92
CA ASN A 27 -9.71 11.03 -2.57
C ASN A 27 -10.37 10.04 -3.56
N MET A 28 -9.59 9.08 -4.08
CA MET A 28 -10.12 8.05 -4.96
C MET A 28 -10.75 6.92 -4.14
N ASP A 29 -11.94 6.49 -4.53
CA ASP A 29 -12.59 5.33 -3.93
C ASP A 29 -12.00 4.02 -4.45
N LEU A 30 -11.13 3.42 -3.64
CA LEU A 30 -10.49 2.13 -3.90
C LEU A 30 -11.39 0.94 -3.56
N ALA A 31 -12.56 1.14 -2.94
CA ALA A 31 -13.48 0.06 -2.62
C ALA A 31 -14.06 -0.59 -3.88
N ALA A 32 -14.15 0.16 -4.98
CA ALA A 32 -14.52 -0.36 -6.30
C ALA A 32 -13.42 -1.24 -6.94
N TYR A 33 -12.19 -1.17 -6.42
CA TYR A 33 -11.00 -1.81 -6.98
C TYR A 33 -10.33 -2.78 -5.98
N GLN A 34 -11.12 -3.54 -5.22
CA GLN A 34 -10.64 -4.50 -4.20
C GLN A 34 -9.57 -5.47 -4.72
N ASN A 35 -9.61 -5.76 -6.01
CA ASN A 35 -8.73 -6.64 -6.77
C ASN A 35 -7.34 -6.04 -7.05
N ILE A 36 -7.15 -4.70 -7.01
CA ILE A 36 -5.83 -4.08 -7.20
C ILE A 36 -4.83 -4.59 -6.16
N TRP A 37 -5.26 -4.81 -4.92
CA TRP A 37 -4.37 -5.28 -3.85
C TRP A 37 -3.87 -6.71 -4.05
N GLN A 38 -4.67 -7.55 -4.72
CA GLN A 38 -4.25 -8.91 -5.06
C GLN A 38 -3.12 -8.92 -6.10
N GLU A 39 -3.10 -7.97 -7.04
CA GLU A 39 -2.02 -7.83 -8.02
C GLU A 39 -0.67 -7.54 -7.35
N PHE A 40 -0.68 -6.78 -6.25
CA PHE A 40 0.51 -6.54 -5.44
C PHE A 40 0.84 -7.67 -4.43
N GLN A 41 0.03 -8.73 -4.39
CA GLN A 41 0.09 -9.78 -3.36
C GLN A 41 0.04 -9.18 -1.94
N ALA A 42 -0.70 -8.08 -1.78
CA ALA A 42 -0.77 -7.31 -0.55
C ALA A 42 -2.10 -7.59 0.16
N THR A 43 -2.03 -8.02 1.40
CA THR A 43 -3.20 -8.16 2.28
C THR A 43 -3.60 -6.80 2.85
N PRO A 44 -4.89 -6.54 3.13
CA PRO A 44 -5.35 -5.29 3.73
C PRO A 44 -4.62 -4.92 5.03
N SER A 45 -4.16 -5.93 5.79
CA SER A 45 -3.37 -5.77 7.02
C SER A 45 -2.04 -5.03 6.81
N ILE A 46 -1.43 -5.18 5.63
CA ILE A 46 -0.15 -4.53 5.28
C ILE A 46 -0.38 -3.05 4.96
N LEU A 47 -1.51 -2.73 4.30
CA LEU A 47 -1.86 -1.35 3.99
C LEU A 47 -2.07 -0.53 5.27
N GLN A 48 -2.71 -1.12 6.28
CA GLN A 48 -2.87 -0.49 7.60
C GLN A 48 -1.54 -0.28 8.34
N ALA A 49 -0.53 -1.12 8.09
CA ALA A 49 0.79 -0.98 8.70
C ALA A 49 1.63 0.13 8.05
N ILE A 50 1.31 0.53 6.82
CA ILE A 50 2.01 1.59 6.08
C ILE A 50 1.34 2.96 6.29
N ASP A 51 0.03 2.99 6.61
CA ASP A 51 -0.71 4.23 6.93
C ASP A 51 -0.43 4.77 8.35
N LYS A 52 0.11 3.94 9.27
CA LYS A 52 0.52 4.35 10.62
C LYS A 52 1.93 4.91 10.66
#